data_AF-A0A3C1EWL4-F1
#
_entry.id   AF-A0A3C1EWL4-F1
#
_cell.length_a   1.000
_cell.length_b   1.000
_cell.length_c   1.000
_cell.angle_alpha   90.00
_cell.angle_beta   90.00
_cell.angle_gamma   90.00
#
_symmetry.space_group_name_H-M   'P 1'
#
loop_
_entity.id
_entity.type
_entity.pdbx_description
1 polymer ?
#
loop_
_entity_poly.entity_id
_entity_poly.type
_entity_poly.pdbx_seq_one_letter_code
_entity_poly.pdbx_strand_id
1 'polypeptide(L)' 'FVYLYKKELLKLCGILGLSVEHKIVIPTNISILVEEREQARKNKNWKLSDELRQKIKKEGFDVEDTKSGPRVHPVRD' A
#
# COMPACT_ATOMS: atom_id res chain seq x y z
N PHE A 1 5.38 -1.49 19.07
CA PHE A 1 5.10 -0.56 20.19
C PHE A 1 4.28 0.66 19.75
N VAL A 2 4.70 1.42 18.73
CA VAL A 2 3.98 2.62 18.25
C VAL A 2 2.58 2.34 17.68
N TYR A 3 2.37 1.20 17.01
CA TYR A 3 1.06 0.83 16.43
C TYR A 3 -0.05 0.63 17.46
N LEU A 4 0.29 0.24 18.69
CA LEU A 4 -0.68 -0.11 19.74
C LEU A 4 -1.48 1.12 20.22
N TYR A 5 -0.86 2.29 20.18
CA TYR A 5 -1.42 3.55 20.70
C TYR A 5 -1.83 4.53 19.59
N LYS A 6 -1.87 4.06 18.34
CA LYS A 6 -2.17 4.90 17.17
C LYS A 6 -3.51 5.61 17.31
N LYS A 7 -4.52 4.91 17.86
CA LYS A 7 -5.88 5.43 18.01
C LYS A 7 -5.97 6.51 19.07
N GLU A 8 -5.32 6.30 20.20
CA GLU A 8 -5.24 7.23 21.33
C GLU A 8 -4.48 8.50 20.94
N LEU A 9 -3.38 8.37 20.20
CA LEU A 9 -2.62 9.49 19.65
C LEU A 9 -3.45 10.33 18.68
N LEU A 10 -4.18 9.70 17.75
CA LEU A 10 -5.01 10.41 16.79
C LEU A 10 -6.16 11.17 17.47
N LYS A 11 -6.76 10.60 18.53
CA LYS A 11 -7.75 11.30 19.35
C LYS A 11 -7.16 12.56 20.01
N LEU A 12 -5.96 12.45 20.58
CA LEU A 12 -5.30 13.60 21.20
C LEU A 12 -4.96 14.69 20.17
N CYS A 13 -4.48 14.32 18.99
CA CYS A 13 -4.23 15.28 17.91
C CYS A 13 -5.51 16.03 17.51
N GLY A 14 -6.66 15.34 17.47
CA GLY A 14 -7.96 15.98 17.22
C GLY A 14 -8.37 16.98 18.32
N ILE A 15 -8.12 16.65 19.59
CA ILE A 15 -8.39 17.56 20.73
C ILE A 15 -7.47 18.79 20.67
N LEU A 16 -6.21 18.61 20.25
CA LEU A 16 -5.21 19.68 20.16
C LEU A 16 -5.31 20.49 18.86
N GLY A 17 -6.26 20.19 17.97
CA GLY A 17 -6.41 20.86 16.68
C GLY A 17 -5.27 20.62 15.70
N LEU A 18 -4.48 19.56 15.89
CA LEU A 18 -3.36 19.20 15.02
C LEU A 18 -3.86 18.34 13.86
N SER A 19 -3.63 18.81 12.63
CA SER A 19 -3.83 18.00 11.43
C SER A 19 -2.59 17.15 11.18
N VAL A 20 -2.70 15.85 11.39
CA VAL A 20 -1.59 14.91 11.13
C VAL A 20 -1.72 14.40 9.71
N GLU A 21 -0.85 14.86 8.82
CA GLU A 21 -0.72 14.25 7.50
C GLU A 21 -0.13 12.85 7.65
N HIS A 22 -0.96 11.84 7.34
CA HIS A 22 -0.47 10.48 7.22
C HIS A 22 0.36 10.34 5.96
N LYS A 23 1.69 10.46 6.10
CA LYS A 23 2.59 10.04 5.04
C LYS A 23 2.44 8.53 4.89
N ILE A 24 1.85 8.10 3.77
CA ILE A 24 1.72 6.69 3.44
C ILE A 24 3.14 6.19 3.17
N VAL A 25 3.72 5.51 4.15
CA VAL A 25 4.98 4.80 3.96
C VAL A 25 4.62 3.47 3.34
N ILE A 26 4.92 3.30 2.06
CA ILE A 26 4.81 1.99 1.39
C ILE A 26 6.00 1.15 1.88
N PRO A 27 5.75 0.01 2.54
CA PRO A 27 6.81 -0.89 2.98
C PRO A 27 7.61 -1.45 1.80
N THR A 28 8.91 -1.67 1.99
CA THR A 28 9.82 -2.13 0.93
C THR A 28 9.39 -3.46 0.32
N ASN A 29 8.84 -4.39 1.12
CA ASN A 29 8.32 -5.67 0.64
C ASN A 29 7.18 -5.49 -0.37
N ILE A 30 6.31 -4.49 -0.19
CA ILE A 30 5.22 -4.21 -1.13
C ILE A 30 5.77 -3.61 -2.43
N SER A 31 6.76 -2.72 -2.35
CA SER A 31 7.44 -2.19 -3.54
C SER A 31 8.03 -3.31 -4.40
N ILE A 32 8.67 -4.31 -3.76
CA ILE A 32 9.23 -5.48 -4.45
C ILE A 32 8.13 -6.30 -5.13
N LEU A 33 7.03 -6.60 -4.43
CA LEU A 33 5.90 -7.34 -5.01
C LEU A 33 5.27 -6.62 -6.21
N VAL A 34 5.24 -5.28 -6.18
CA VAL A 34 4.72 -4.44 -7.27
C VAL A 34 5.63 -4.52 -8.49
N GLU A 35 6.94 -4.47 -8.29
CA GLU A 35 7.92 -4.64 -9.37
C GLU A 35 7.87 -6.03 -10.00
N GLU A 36 7.79 -7.08 -9.18
CA GLU A 36 7.61 -8.47 -9.65
C GLU A 36 6.33 -8.61 -10.48
N ARG A 37 5.23 -7.98 -10.04
CA ARG A 37 3.96 -7.96 -10.78
C ARG A 37 4.13 -7.29 -12.13
N GLU A 38 4.82 -6.16 -12.19
CA GLU A 38 5.04 -5.43 -13.43
C GLU A 38 5.92 -6.22 -14.41
N GLN A 39 6.93 -6.94 -13.90
CA GLN A 39 7.71 -7.89 -14.70
C GLN A 39 6.85 -9.05 -15.22
N ALA A 40 5.99 -9.63 -14.38
CA ALA A 40 5.06 -10.69 -14.77
C ALA A 40 4.12 -10.23 -15.89
N ARG A 41 3.60 -9.00 -15.78
CA ARG A 41 2.73 -8.38 -16.77
C ARG A 41 3.46 -8.16 -18.10
N LYS A 42 4.70 -7.65 -18.08
CA LYS A 42 5.56 -7.49 -19.27
C LYS A 42 5.86 -8.82 -19.95
N ASN A 43 6.05 -9.87 -19.17
CA ASN A 43 6.27 -11.24 -19.65
C ASN A 43 4.97 -11.96 -20.05
N LYS A 44 3.82 -11.29 -20.02
CA LYS A 44 2.48 -11.86 -20.30
C LYS A 44 2.11 -13.05 -19.41
N ASN A 45 2.73 -13.14 -18.22
CA ASN A 45 2.39 -14.15 -17.22
C ASN A 45 1.21 -13.65 -16.37
N TRP A 46 0.01 -13.76 -16.93
CA TRP A 46 -1.22 -13.25 -16.31
C TRP A 46 -1.54 -13.94 -14.98
N LYS A 47 -1.26 -15.24 -14.87
CA LYS A 47 -1.50 -16.02 -13.64
C LYS A 47 -0.65 -15.49 -12.48
N LEU A 48 0.64 -15.31 -12.70
CA LEU A 48 1.55 -14.82 -11.67
C LEU A 48 1.27 -13.35 -11.30
N SER A 49 0.88 -12.53 -12.29
CA SER A 49 0.42 -11.14 -12.05
C SER A 49 -0.79 -11.08 -11.12
N ASP A 50 -1.78 -11.95 -11.33
CA ASP A 50 -3.00 -11.98 -10.50
C ASP A 50 -2.71 -12.51 -9.07
N GLU A 51 -1.86 -13.54 -8.95
CA GLU A 51 -1.39 -14.04 -7.65
C GLU A 51 -0.67 -12.94 -6.84
N LEU A 52 0.21 -12.17 -7.47
CA LEU A 52 0.91 -11.05 -6.84
C LEU A 52 -0.06 -9.93 -6.45
N ARG A 53 -1.04 -9.62 -7.31
CA ARG A 53 -2.09 -8.64 -6.98
C ARG A 53 -2.86 -9.03 -5.73
N GLN A 54 -3.24 -10.31 -5.61
CA GLN A 54 -3.94 -10.79 -4.42
C GLN A 54 -3.06 -10.72 -3.16
N LYS A 55 -1.76 -11.02 -3.27
CA LYS A 55 -0.82 -10.87 -2.14
C LYS A 55 -0.74 -9.42 -1.67
N ILE A 56 -0.57 -8.46 -2.59
CA ILE A 56 -0.49 -7.03 -2.26
C ILE A 56 -1.80 -6.57 -1.59
N LYS A 57 -2.95 -7.05 -2.08
CA LYS A 57 -4.26 -6.77 -1.48
C LYS A 57 -4.42 -7.34 -0.07
N LYS A 58 -3.91 -8.54 0.19
CA LYS A 58 -3.90 -9.15 1.54
C LYS A 58 -3.04 -8.37 2.53
N GLU A 59 -1.98 -7.72 2.05
CA GLU A 59 -1.16 -6.81 2.87
C GLU A 59 -1.81 -5.43 3.08
N GLY A 60 -3.02 -5.19 2.54
CA GLY A 60 -3.76 -3.95 2.71
C GLY A 60 -3.42 -2.85 1.71
N PHE A 61 -2.84 -3.19 0.56
CA PHE A 61 -2.49 -2.25 -0.50
C PHE A 61 -3.11 -2.65 -1.83
N ASP A 62 -3.48 -1.69 -2.66
CA ASP A 62 -3.90 -1.92 -4.04
C ASP A 62 -2.90 -1.26 -4.99
N VAL A 63 -2.86 -1.78 -6.22
CA VAL A 63 -1.95 -1.32 -7.26
C VAL A 63 -2.76 -0.93 -8.48
N GLU A 64 -2.64 0.33 -8.86
CA GLU A 64 -3.24 0.91 -10.06
C GLU A 64 -2.17 1.06 -11.14
N ASP A 65 -2.42 0.50 -12.32
CA ASP A 65 -1.52 0.68 -13.45
C ASP A 65 -1.74 2.05 -14.09
N THR A 66 -0.71 2.89 -14.12
CA THR A 66 -0.77 4.19 -14.79
C THR A 66 0.27 4.28 -15.92
N LYS A 67 0.10 5.26 -16.81
CA LYS A 67 1.06 5.50 -17.91
C LYS A 67 2.48 5.80 -17.42
N SER A 68 2.61 6.32 -16.19
CA SER A 68 3.90 6.64 -15.57
C SER A 68 4.48 5.49 -14.73
N GLY A 69 3.78 4.36 -14.63
CA GLY A 69 4.15 3.22 -13.81
C GLY A 69 3.05 2.80 -12.82
N PRO A 70 3.26 1.72 -12.05
CA PRO A 70 2.30 1.27 -11.06
C PRO A 70 2.24 2.25 -9.87
N ARG A 71 1.03 2.67 -9.50
CA ARG A 71 0.75 3.46 -8.31
C ARG A 71 0.20 2.57 -7.22
N VAL A 72 0.83 2.62 -6.04
CA VAL A 72 0.40 1.83 -4.88
C VAL A 72 -0.31 2.73 -3.90
N HIS A 73 -1.44 2.29 -3.40
CA HIS A 73 -2.20 2.99 -2.37
C HIS A 73 -2.78 2.00 -1.35
N PRO A 74 -2.93 2.39 -0.07
CA PRO A 74 -3.55 1.54 0.92
C PRO A 74 -5.02 1.33 0.56
N VAL A 75 -5.50 0.09 0.67
CA VAL A 75 -6.92 -0.22 0.57
C VAL A 75 -7.61 0.46 1.75
N ARG A 76 -8.50 1.41 1.46
CA ARG A 76 -9.37 1.99 2.48
C ARG A 76 -10.63 1.12 2.51
N ASP A 77 -10.87 0.46 3.65
CA ASP A 77 -12.19 -0.07 4.00
C ASP A 77 -13.16 1.08 4.32
#